data_AF-A0A3C0QDE4-F1
#
_entry.id   AF-A0A3C0QDE4-F1
#
_cell.length_a   1.000
_cell.length_b   1.000
_cell.length_c   1.000
_cell.angle_alpha   90.00
_cell.angle_beta   90.00
_cell.angle_gamma   90.00
#
_symmetry.space_group_name_H-M   'P 1'
#
loop_
_entity.id
_entity.type
_entity.pdbx_description
1 polymer ?
#
loop_
_entity_poly.entity_id
_entity_poly.type
_entity_poly.pdbx_seq_one_letter_code
_entity_poly.pdbx_strand_id
1 'polypeptide(L)'
;MVSVVKQQLTRIKLGINSYDSWELAARLTLLTLLLSPVGNWFIRPFTLVLCVLGLLIAGMWRSPSLWAALALLTGIRFYIDWPLSDNHAYLLSYWCLAFAVAAWLDNKEVLIQNARYLVGLTFALAALQKWISPDYVNGVFFLTTFLLDERFEEFVVLFSSISFDQIDAARDYLEDDYRAVAAPGTLPFVIPGSFWWLAIMSTAWNLFEQTLIAIAFLVPKDSRLGRIRDPALLVFCFSIYAVVPVVSFGWIILAMGVAQSDEKSPAIRYWYIFAFIVLIFYYEVPWAELLNAEMSGQS
;
A
#
# COMPACT_ATOMS: atom_id res chain seq x y z
N MET A 1 9.55 0.04 -36.57
CA MET A 1 9.25 0.56 -35.21
C MET A 1 8.77 -0.55 -34.26
N VAL A 2 7.75 -1.33 -34.62
CA VAL A 2 7.24 -2.46 -33.79
C VAL A 2 8.29 -3.53 -33.45
N SER A 3 9.20 -3.87 -34.37
CA SER A 3 10.27 -4.86 -34.14
C SER A 3 11.31 -4.39 -33.11
N VAL A 4 11.67 -3.11 -33.14
CA VAL A 4 12.63 -2.50 -32.21
C VAL A 4 12.07 -2.45 -30.79
N VAL A 5 10.79 -2.05 -30.65
CA VAL A 5 10.10 -2.04 -29.35
C VAL A 5 10.00 -3.45 -28.76
N LYS A 6 9.61 -4.46 -29.56
CA LYS A 6 9.60 -5.85 -29.10
C LYS A 6 10.98 -6.33 -28.64
N GLN A 7 12.05 -5.97 -29.37
CA GLN A 7 13.41 -6.37 -29.01
C GLN A 7 13.88 -5.70 -27.71
N GLN A 8 13.55 -4.41 -27.50
CA GLN A 8 13.84 -3.71 -26.24
C GLN A 8 13.06 -4.29 -25.06
N LEU A 9 11.77 -4.59 -25.23
CA LEU A 9 10.96 -5.24 -24.20
C LEU A 9 11.52 -6.61 -23.82
N THR A 10 11.97 -7.40 -24.78
CA THR A 10 12.63 -8.69 -24.51
C THR A 10 13.94 -8.51 -23.75
N ARG A 11 14.74 -7.49 -24.06
CA ARG A 11 15.98 -7.18 -23.31
C ARG A 11 15.70 -6.75 -21.89
N ILE A 12 14.72 -5.86 -21.67
CA ILE A 12 14.30 -5.44 -20.33
C ILE A 12 13.82 -6.66 -19.53
N LYS A 13 13.04 -7.54 -20.20
CA LYS A 13 12.60 -8.79 -19.59
C LYS A 13 13.81 -9.63 -19.14
N LEU A 14 14.71 -9.96 -20.04
CA LEU A 14 15.89 -10.76 -19.71
C LEU A 14 16.75 -10.12 -18.61
N GLY A 15 16.90 -8.80 -18.60
CA GLY A 15 17.59 -8.05 -17.56
C GLY A 15 16.96 -8.21 -16.18
N ILE A 16 15.65 -7.99 -16.04
CA ILE A 16 14.93 -8.15 -14.76
C ILE A 16 14.99 -9.61 -14.26
N ASN A 17 14.87 -10.59 -15.17
CA ASN A 17 15.01 -12.00 -14.78
C ASN A 17 16.42 -12.35 -14.30
N SER A 18 17.43 -11.59 -14.72
CA SER A 18 18.81 -11.78 -14.27
C SER A 18 19.09 -11.15 -12.89
N TYR A 19 18.20 -10.26 -12.41
CA TYR A 19 18.34 -9.70 -11.06
C TYR A 19 17.97 -10.74 -9.99
N ASP A 20 18.82 -10.80 -8.97
CA ASP A 20 18.50 -11.48 -7.73
C ASP A 20 17.29 -10.80 -7.06
N SER A 21 16.36 -11.60 -6.51
CA SER A 21 15.16 -11.05 -5.84
C SER A 21 15.52 -10.21 -4.62
N TRP A 22 16.64 -10.52 -3.95
CA TRP A 22 17.16 -9.69 -2.86
C TRP A 22 17.54 -8.31 -3.38
N GLU A 23 18.37 -8.24 -4.43
CA GLU A 23 18.81 -6.97 -5.00
C GLU A 23 17.62 -6.12 -5.46
N LEU A 24 16.66 -6.74 -6.13
CA LEU A 24 15.47 -6.04 -6.60
C LEU A 24 14.60 -5.53 -5.43
N ALA A 25 14.37 -6.37 -4.40
CA ALA A 25 13.64 -5.97 -3.22
C ALA A 25 14.34 -4.83 -2.46
N ALA A 26 15.67 -4.87 -2.37
CA ALA A 26 16.48 -3.81 -1.78
C ALA A 26 16.31 -2.49 -2.54
N ARG A 27 16.46 -2.52 -3.88
CA ARG A 27 16.28 -1.34 -4.73
C ARG A 27 14.88 -0.76 -4.63
N LEU A 28 13.84 -1.60 -4.69
CA LEU A 28 12.46 -1.16 -4.52
C LEU A 28 12.23 -0.55 -3.13
N THR A 29 12.80 -1.13 -2.07
CA THR A 29 12.68 -0.58 -0.71
C THR A 29 13.37 0.77 -0.56
N LEU A 30 14.56 0.94 -1.14
CA LEU A 30 15.27 2.24 -1.16
C LEU A 30 14.48 3.28 -1.96
N LEU A 31 13.87 2.89 -3.10
CA LEU A 31 12.97 3.76 -3.84
C LEU A 31 11.74 4.14 -3.02
N THR A 32 11.12 3.20 -2.31
CA THR A 32 10.00 3.46 -1.41
C THR A 32 10.36 4.51 -0.36
N LEU A 33 11.55 4.40 0.24
CA LEU A 33 12.05 5.37 1.24
C LEU A 33 12.36 6.75 0.65
N LEU A 34 12.74 6.83 -0.64
CA LEU A 34 12.95 8.10 -1.34
C LEU A 34 11.64 8.79 -1.70
N LEU A 35 10.66 8.01 -2.18
CA LEU A 35 9.37 8.51 -2.64
C LEU A 35 8.43 8.82 -1.47
N SER A 36 8.52 8.06 -0.38
CA SER A 36 7.67 8.28 0.80
C SER A 36 8.22 9.41 1.66
N PRO A 37 7.38 10.32 2.17
CA PRO A 37 7.80 11.30 3.16
C PRO A 37 8.09 10.59 4.50
N VAL A 38 9.34 10.15 4.68
CA VAL A 38 9.78 9.51 5.91
C VAL A 38 10.48 10.51 6.82
N GLY A 39 9.80 10.84 7.92
CA GLY A 39 10.36 11.60 9.03
C GLY A 39 10.38 13.11 8.82
N ASN A 40 10.74 13.80 9.89
CA ASN A 40 10.78 15.26 9.95
C ASN A 40 12.08 15.81 9.37
N TRP A 41 12.23 17.14 9.37
CA TRP A 41 13.35 17.86 8.76
C TRP A 41 14.74 17.37 9.20
N PHE A 42 14.88 16.78 10.39
CA PHE A 42 16.15 16.28 10.93
C PHE A 42 16.38 14.77 10.73
N ILE A 43 15.37 13.98 10.38
CA ILE A 43 15.53 12.54 10.08
C ILE A 43 15.65 12.34 8.58
N ARG A 44 14.75 13.00 7.83
CA ARG A 44 14.58 12.80 6.39
C ARG A 44 15.87 12.99 5.59
N PRO A 45 16.72 14.02 5.82
CA PRO A 45 17.95 14.18 5.06
C PRO A 45 18.89 12.97 5.17
N PHE A 46 19.04 12.40 6.37
CA PHE A 46 19.87 11.23 6.58
C PHE A 46 19.29 9.99 5.91
N THR A 47 17.97 9.78 6.01
CA THR A 47 17.28 8.70 5.30
C THR A 47 17.49 8.81 3.78
N LEU A 48 17.33 10.01 3.21
CA LEU A 48 17.51 10.25 1.78
C LEU A 48 18.95 9.99 1.34
N VAL A 49 19.94 10.51 2.07
CA VAL A 49 21.37 10.28 1.77
C VAL A 49 21.70 8.79 1.79
N LEU A 50 21.26 8.06 2.82
CA LEU A 50 21.48 6.61 2.89
C LEU A 50 20.82 5.86 1.73
N CYS A 51 19.61 6.26 1.33
CA CYS A 51 18.93 5.64 0.19
C CYS A 51 19.65 5.90 -1.13
N VAL A 52 20.09 7.14 -1.37
CA VAL A 52 20.89 7.50 -2.55
C VAL A 52 22.20 6.73 -2.58
N LEU A 53 22.92 6.67 -1.45
CA LEU A 53 24.17 5.89 -1.36
C LEU A 53 23.93 4.40 -1.62
N GLY A 54 22.86 3.83 -1.04
CA GLY A 54 22.48 2.43 -1.25
C GLY A 54 22.12 2.09 -2.71
N LEU A 55 21.58 3.06 -3.46
CA LEU A 55 21.24 2.90 -4.88
C LEU A 55 22.43 3.14 -5.82
N LEU A 56 23.29 4.12 -5.52
CA LEU A 56 24.39 4.53 -6.41
C LEU A 56 25.66 3.72 -6.21
N ILE A 57 25.96 3.30 -4.97
CA ILE A 57 27.20 2.58 -4.66
C ILE A 57 26.95 1.07 -4.82
N ALA A 58 27.65 0.47 -5.78
CA ALA A 58 27.55 -0.96 -6.06
C ALA A 58 27.82 -1.80 -4.80
N GLY A 59 26.90 -2.72 -4.49
CA GLY A 59 27.00 -3.61 -3.34
C GLY A 59 26.63 -2.99 -1.99
N MET A 60 26.42 -1.67 -1.89
CA MET A 60 26.05 -1.03 -0.62
C MET A 60 24.68 -1.48 -0.11
N TRP A 61 23.78 -1.88 -1.01
CA TRP A 61 22.52 -2.54 -0.67
C TRP A 61 22.67 -3.89 0.07
N ARG A 62 23.87 -4.48 0.11
CA ARG A 62 24.19 -5.65 0.96
C ARG A 62 24.78 -5.27 2.31
N SER A 63 25.00 -3.99 2.58
CA SER A 63 25.58 -3.56 3.85
C SER A 63 24.58 -3.71 4.99
N PRO A 64 24.85 -4.51 6.04
CA PRO A 64 23.98 -4.57 7.21
C PRO A 64 23.90 -3.22 7.93
N SER A 65 24.99 -2.44 7.91
CA SER A 65 25.04 -1.10 8.53
C SER A 65 24.11 -0.10 7.84
N LEU A 66 23.98 -0.15 6.50
CA LEU A 66 23.01 0.68 5.76
C LEU A 66 21.60 0.41 6.28
N TRP A 67 21.20 -0.87 6.32
CA TRP A 67 19.86 -1.26 6.70
C TRP A 67 19.57 -1.06 8.19
N ALA A 68 20.56 -1.28 9.05
CA ALA A 68 20.44 -0.99 10.48
C ALA A 68 20.26 0.52 10.73
N ALA A 69 21.00 1.37 10.00
CA ALA A 69 20.83 2.82 10.09
C ALA A 69 19.45 3.26 9.57
N LEU A 70 18.98 2.71 8.44
CA LEU A 70 17.64 2.97 7.93
C LEU A 70 16.56 2.51 8.91
N ALA A 71 16.68 1.32 9.48
CA ALA A 71 15.78 0.79 10.50
C ALA A 71 15.74 1.66 11.75
N LEU A 72 16.89 2.16 12.20
CA LEU A 72 16.98 3.08 13.33
C LEU A 72 16.31 4.42 13.02
N LEU A 73 16.55 5.01 11.84
CA LEU A 73 15.96 6.30 11.47
C LEU A 73 14.44 6.22 11.28
N THR A 74 13.96 5.19 10.59
CA THR A 74 12.51 4.90 10.50
C THR A 74 11.93 4.57 11.87
N GLY A 75 12.74 3.99 12.75
CA GLY A 75 12.40 3.68 14.12
C GLY A 75 12.20 4.92 14.99
N ILE A 76 13.17 5.82 14.97
CA ILE A 76 13.11 7.10 15.69
C ILE A 76 11.90 7.91 15.24
N ARG A 77 11.59 7.91 13.93
CA ARG A 77 10.38 8.56 13.41
C ARG A 77 9.13 8.08 14.16
N PHE A 78 8.88 6.77 14.24
CA PHE A 78 7.66 6.28 14.89
C PHE A 78 7.59 6.70 16.36
N TYR A 79 8.73 6.76 17.05
CA TYR A 79 8.78 7.13 18.46
C TYR A 79 8.40 8.61 18.65
N ILE A 80 8.83 9.47 17.74
CA ILE A 80 8.54 10.91 17.78
C ILE A 80 7.09 11.19 17.39
N ASP A 81 6.59 10.51 16.37
CA ASP A 81 5.23 10.69 15.85
C ASP A 81 4.20 9.87 16.65
N TRP A 82 4.56 9.22 17.76
CA TRP A 82 3.64 8.45 18.60
C TRP A 82 2.60 9.36 19.28
N PRO A 83 1.30 8.99 19.30
CA PRO A 83 0.66 7.78 18.78
C PRO A 83 0.09 7.91 17.36
N LEU A 84 0.41 8.98 16.65
CA LEU A 84 -0.18 9.35 15.35
C LEU A 84 0.47 8.68 14.14
N SER A 85 1.51 7.86 14.35
CA SER A 85 2.18 7.14 13.27
C SER A 85 1.25 6.14 12.59
N ASP A 86 1.16 6.21 11.27
CA ASP A 86 0.50 5.21 10.46
C ASP A 86 1.13 3.82 10.61
N ASN A 87 0.29 2.78 10.55
CA ASN A 87 0.71 1.38 10.69
C ASN A 87 1.85 0.97 9.73
N HIS A 88 1.90 1.56 8.54
CA HIS A 88 2.91 1.25 7.53
C HIS A 88 4.32 1.78 7.90
N ALA A 89 4.43 2.76 8.80
CA ALA A 89 5.72 3.24 9.31
C ALA A 89 6.42 2.18 10.18
N TYR A 90 5.66 1.49 11.04
CA TYR A 90 6.18 0.36 11.83
C TYR A 90 6.65 -0.77 10.93
N LEU A 91 5.83 -1.13 9.94
CA LEU A 91 6.16 -2.17 8.97
C LEU A 91 7.44 -1.86 8.20
N LEU A 92 7.64 -0.60 7.78
CA LEU A 92 8.87 -0.17 7.11
C LEU A 92 10.10 -0.34 8.00
N SER A 93 9.98 -0.01 9.29
CA SER A 93 11.07 -0.17 10.26
C SER A 93 11.43 -1.64 10.47
N TYR A 94 10.43 -2.52 10.64
CA TYR A 94 10.65 -3.96 10.74
C TYR A 94 11.23 -4.55 9.44
N TRP A 95 10.81 -4.03 8.29
CA TRP A 95 11.32 -4.47 6.99
C TRP A 95 12.79 -4.08 6.79
N CYS A 96 13.18 -2.86 7.14
CA CYS A 96 14.59 -2.45 7.13
C CYS A 96 15.42 -3.29 8.11
N LEU A 97 14.88 -3.61 9.29
CA LEU A 97 15.54 -4.49 10.25
C LEU A 97 15.72 -5.91 9.69
N ALA A 98 14.72 -6.45 9.00
CA ALA A 98 14.82 -7.75 8.33
C ALA A 98 15.94 -7.78 7.29
N PHE A 99 16.10 -6.69 6.50
CA PHE A 99 17.25 -6.54 5.62
C PHE A 99 18.59 -6.50 6.37
N ALA A 100 18.66 -5.75 7.48
CA ALA A 100 19.88 -5.65 8.27
C ALA A 100 20.32 -7.02 8.81
N VAL A 101 19.38 -7.79 9.35
CA VAL A 101 19.63 -9.14 9.86
C VAL A 101 20.00 -10.10 8.74
N ALA A 102 19.26 -10.09 7.62
CA ALA A 102 19.58 -10.95 6.47
C ALA A 102 20.98 -10.65 5.90
N ALA A 103 21.32 -9.37 5.76
CA ALA A 103 22.63 -8.91 5.31
C ALA A 103 23.75 -9.27 6.28
N TRP A 104 23.50 -9.16 7.59
CA TRP A 104 24.47 -9.53 8.62
C TRP A 104 24.80 -11.02 8.60
N LEU A 105 23.77 -11.85 8.37
CA LEU A 105 23.90 -13.30 8.29
C LEU A 105 24.29 -13.82 6.88
N ASP A 106 24.37 -12.92 5.90
CA ASP A 106 24.52 -13.24 4.47
C ASP A 106 23.54 -14.33 4.01
N ASN A 107 22.29 -14.25 4.48
CA ASN A 107 21.31 -15.31 4.28
C ASN A 107 19.99 -14.76 3.71
N LYS A 108 19.79 -15.01 2.41
CA LYS A 108 18.60 -14.61 1.66
C LYS A 108 17.30 -15.21 2.19
N GLU A 109 17.36 -16.44 2.70
CA GLU A 109 16.17 -17.13 3.23
C GLU A 109 15.58 -16.40 4.44
N VAL A 110 16.43 -15.75 5.24
CA VAL A 110 15.98 -14.91 6.36
C VAL A 110 15.11 -13.76 5.84
N LEU A 111 15.52 -13.11 4.75
CA LEU A 111 14.76 -12.03 4.14
C LEU A 111 13.42 -12.54 3.57
N ILE A 112 13.44 -13.67 2.85
CA ILE A 112 12.24 -14.30 2.27
C ILE A 112 11.22 -14.64 3.36
N GLN A 113 11.68 -15.26 4.46
CA GLN A 113 10.81 -15.63 5.57
C GLN A 113 10.23 -14.39 6.26
N ASN A 114 11.06 -13.38 6.53
CA ASN A 114 10.57 -12.13 7.12
C ASN A 114 9.58 -11.41 6.21
N ALA A 115 9.84 -11.31 4.90
CA ALA A 115 8.88 -10.73 3.95
C ALA A 115 7.53 -11.46 4.01
N ARG A 116 7.56 -12.79 4.05
CA ARG A 116 6.35 -13.61 4.15
C ARG A 116 5.58 -13.36 5.45
N TYR A 117 6.28 -13.39 6.59
CA TYR A 117 5.65 -13.20 7.89
C TYR A 117 5.17 -11.77 8.10
N LEU A 118 5.94 -10.76 7.70
CA LEU A 118 5.55 -9.36 7.82
C LEU A 118 4.29 -9.07 7.01
N VAL A 119 4.20 -9.53 5.76
CA VAL A 119 2.96 -9.41 4.98
C VAL A 119 1.84 -10.20 5.66
N GLY A 120 2.02 -11.50 5.90
CA GLY A 120 0.97 -12.35 6.46
C GLY A 120 0.42 -11.87 7.80
N LEU A 121 1.29 -11.47 8.73
CA LEU A 121 0.90 -10.98 10.06
C LEU A 121 0.28 -9.59 10.00
N THR A 122 0.77 -8.68 9.15
CA THR A 122 0.16 -7.35 8.98
C THR A 122 -1.29 -7.50 8.53
N PHE A 123 -1.53 -8.33 7.51
CA PHE A 123 -2.86 -8.60 7.01
C PHE A 123 -3.72 -9.39 8.00
N ALA A 124 -3.16 -10.34 8.73
CA ALA A 124 -3.90 -11.11 9.74
C ALA A 124 -4.39 -10.22 10.89
N LEU A 125 -3.51 -9.37 11.42
CA LEU A 125 -3.87 -8.45 12.51
C LEU A 125 -4.84 -7.38 12.03
N ALA A 126 -4.66 -6.85 10.82
CA ALA A 126 -5.59 -5.91 10.21
C ALA A 126 -6.98 -6.52 9.98
N ALA A 127 -7.05 -7.76 9.50
CA ALA A 127 -8.31 -8.48 9.33
C ALA A 127 -8.95 -8.78 10.70
N LEU A 128 -8.18 -9.29 11.67
CA LEU A 128 -8.68 -9.60 13.00
C LEU A 128 -9.28 -8.37 13.68
N GLN A 129 -8.59 -7.24 13.65
CA GLN A 129 -9.07 -5.98 14.22
C GLN A 129 -10.40 -5.56 13.59
N LYS A 130 -10.58 -5.74 12.28
CA LYS A 130 -11.84 -5.44 11.59
C LYS A 130 -12.95 -6.43 11.93
N TRP A 131 -12.65 -7.73 11.99
CA TRP A 131 -13.61 -8.78 12.35
C TRP A 131 -14.19 -8.59 13.76
N ILE A 132 -13.41 -8.07 14.71
CA ILE A 132 -13.86 -7.83 16.09
C ILE A 132 -14.47 -6.45 16.30
N SER A 133 -14.47 -5.57 15.29
CA SER A 133 -15.01 -4.21 15.37
C SER A 133 -16.46 -4.18 14.85
N PRO A 134 -17.48 -4.01 15.72
CA PRO A 134 -18.89 -4.04 15.30
C PRO A 134 -19.20 -3.03 14.19
N ASP A 135 -18.68 -1.81 14.31
CA ASP A 135 -18.87 -0.72 13.33
C ASP A 135 -18.21 -1.01 11.98
N TYR A 136 -17.22 -1.89 11.94
CA TYR A 136 -16.62 -2.31 10.69
C TYR A 136 -17.50 -3.34 9.98
N VAL A 137 -17.91 -4.38 10.72
CA VAL A 137 -18.65 -5.52 10.17
C VAL A 137 -20.06 -5.14 9.72
N ASN A 138 -20.70 -4.17 10.39
CA ASN A 138 -22.04 -3.68 10.02
C ASN A 138 -22.03 -2.62 8.89
N GLY A 139 -20.86 -2.25 8.37
CA GLY A 139 -20.71 -1.28 7.27
C GLY A 139 -20.65 0.19 7.68
N VAL A 140 -20.85 0.52 8.97
CA VAL A 140 -20.84 1.91 9.46
C VAL A 140 -19.49 2.57 9.19
N PHE A 141 -18.38 1.85 9.35
CA PHE A 141 -17.04 2.35 9.06
C PHE A 141 -16.93 2.92 7.64
N PHE A 142 -17.37 2.16 6.62
CA PHE A 142 -17.29 2.63 5.24
C PHE A 142 -18.33 3.71 4.93
N LEU A 143 -19.53 3.66 5.51
CA LEU A 143 -20.51 4.74 5.39
C LEU A 143 -19.92 6.08 5.87
N THR A 144 -19.32 6.07 7.06
CA THR A 144 -18.70 7.27 7.64
C THR A 144 -17.46 7.68 6.85
N THR A 145 -16.59 6.73 6.50
CA THR A 145 -15.36 7.02 5.74
C THR A 145 -15.67 7.64 4.39
N PHE A 146 -16.67 7.14 3.68
CA PHE A 146 -17.08 7.67 2.37
C PHE A 146 -17.63 9.09 2.40
N LEU A 147 -18.17 9.54 3.54
CA LEU A 147 -18.64 10.92 3.70
C LEU A 147 -17.53 11.85 4.20
N LEU A 148 -16.63 11.35 5.06
CA LEU A 148 -15.64 12.19 5.73
C LEU A 148 -14.31 12.31 5.00
N ASP A 149 -13.90 11.28 4.25
CA ASP A 149 -12.58 11.22 3.62
C ASP A 149 -12.68 11.64 2.15
N GLU A 150 -12.12 12.82 1.84
CA GLU A 150 -12.10 13.43 0.51
C GLU A 150 -11.59 12.50 -0.59
N ARG A 151 -10.71 11.55 -0.26
CA ARG A 151 -10.11 10.62 -1.22
C ARG A 151 -11.11 9.63 -1.80
N PHE A 152 -12.26 9.44 -1.14
CA PHE A 152 -13.32 8.54 -1.62
C PHE A 152 -14.43 9.25 -2.39
N GLU A 153 -14.45 10.59 -2.45
CA GLU A 153 -15.58 11.35 -2.99
C GLU A 153 -15.93 10.93 -4.42
N GLU A 154 -14.94 10.88 -5.30
CA GLU A 154 -15.16 10.49 -6.70
C GLU A 154 -15.67 9.07 -6.82
N PHE A 155 -15.13 8.16 -6.01
CA PHE A 155 -15.58 6.77 -5.97
C PHE A 155 -17.04 6.68 -5.52
N VAL A 156 -17.42 7.45 -4.50
CA VAL A 156 -18.79 7.49 -3.96
C VAL A 156 -19.75 8.07 -4.98
N VAL A 157 -19.41 9.19 -5.62
CA VAL A 157 -20.26 9.84 -6.64
C VAL A 157 -20.42 8.93 -7.87
N LEU A 158 -19.35 8.24 -8.28
CA LEU A 158 -19.37 7.37 -9.46
C LEU A 158 -20.19 6.07 -9.25
N PHE A 159 -20.11 5.48 -8.04
CA PHE A 159 -20.70 4.16 -7.76
C PHE A 159 -21.94 4.21 -6.87
N SER A 160 -22.44 5.39 -6.51
CA SER A 160 -23.66 5.56 -5.75
C SER A 160 -24.56 6.64 -6.36
N SER A 161 -25.59 7.05 -5.62
CA SER A 161 -26.51 8.12 -6.02
C SER A 161 -26.37 9.35 -5.12
N ILE A 162 -25.18 9.52 -4.53
CA ILE A 162 -24.79 10.67 -3.71
C ILE A 162 -24.07 11.69 -4.59
N SER A 163 -24.42 12.97 -4.48
CA SER A 163 -23.70 14.08 -5.14
C SER A 163 -22.61 14.66 -4.23
N PHE A 164 -21.68 15.42 -4.81
CA PHE A 164 -20.69 16.20 -4.06
C PHE A 164 -21.36 17.11 -3.00
N ASP A 165 -22.42 17.84 -3.39
CA ASP A 165 -23.18 18.70 -2.45
C ASP A 165 -23.73 17.93 -1.23
N GLN A 166 -24.12 16.66 -1.42
CA GLN A 166 -24.60 15.81 -0.32
C GLN A 166 -23.45 15.34 0.58
N ILE A 167 -22.26 15.09 0.02
CA ILE A 167 -21.06 14.77 0.81
C ILE A 167 -20.67 15.99 1.65
N ASP A 168 -20.62 17.18 1.05
CA ASP A 168 -20.30 18.42 1.75
C ASP A 168 -21.30 18.69 2.88
N ALA A 169 -22.60 18.56 2.61
CA ALA A 169 -23.64 18.71 3.63
C ALA A 169 -23.52 17.67 4.77
N ALA A 170 -23.11 16.43 4.48
CA ALA A 170 -22.83 15.43 5.50
C ALA A 170 -21.58 15.78 6.32
N ARG A 171 -20.52 16.27 5.68
CA ARG A 171 -19.28 16.64 6.35
C ARG A 171 -19.49 17.84 7.27
N ASP A 172 -20.15 18.89 6.78
CA ASP A 172 -20.55 20.05 7.60
C ASP A 172 -21.37 19.60 8.81
N TYR A 173 -22.36 18.72 8.59
CA TYR A 173 -23.17 18.15 9.66
C TYR A 173 -22.34 17.37 10.70
N LEU A 174 -21.43 16.50 10.26
CA LEU A 174 -20.61 15.65 11.13
C LEU A 174 -19.47 16.41 11.83
N GLU A 175 -18.97 17.50 11.23
CA GLU A 175 -17.95 18.38 11.82
C GLU A 175 -18.55 19.40 12.80
N ASP A 176 -19.73 19.96 12.50
CA ASP A 176 -20.47 20.85 13.41
C ASP A 176 -20.99 20.10 14.65
N ASP A 177 -21.31 18.81 14.51
CA ASP A 177 -21.70 17.92 15.61
C ASP A 177 -20.61 17.80 16.69
N TYR A 178 -19.33 17.85 16.32
CA TYR A 178 -18.21 17.84 17.28
C TYR A 178 -18.14 19.13 18.13
N ARG A 179 -18.78 20.22 17.68
CA ARG A 179 -18.75 21.55 18.32
C ARG A 179 -20.07 21.95 18.98
N ALA A 180 -21.18 21.26 18.71
CA ALA A 180 -22.51 21.60 19.21
C ALA A 180 -22.96 20.74 20.40
N VAL A 181 -23.71 21.34 21.35
CA VAL A 181 -24.18 20.68 22.59
C VAL A 181 -25.41 19.76 22.35
N ALA A 182 -26.04 19.83 21.18
CA ALA A 182 -27.18 18.99 20.83
C ALA A 182 -27.18 18.69 19.32
N ALA A 183 -26.85 17.46 18.97
CA ALA A 183 -26.94 16.94 17.60
C ALA A 183 -28.42 16.87 17.15
N PRO A 184 -28.76 17.30 15.92
CA PRO A 184 -29.98 16.83 15.27
C PRO A 184 -29.97 15.31 15.15
N GLY A 185 -31.11 14.63 15.21
CA GLY A 185 -31.17 13.17 15.28
C GLY A 185 -30.91 12.40 13.97
N THR A 186 -30.70 13.09 12.84
CA THR A 186 -30.64 12.49 11.49
C THR A 186 -29.81 13.33 10.52
N LEU A 187 -29.11 12.67 9.59
CA LEU A 187 -28.42 13.30 8.45
C LEU A 187 -29.35 14.23 7.66
N PRO A 188 -28.80 15.26 6.98
CA PRO A 188 -29.58 16.23 6.21
C PRO A 188 -30.23 15.65 4.94
N PHE A 189 -29.94 14.39 4.60
CA PHE A 189 -30.54 13.67 3.48
C PHE A 189 -30.80 12.20 3.82
N VAL A 190 -31.68 11.58 3.04
CA VAL A 190 -31.97 10.15 3.12
C VAL A 190 -30.85 9.37 2.44
N ILE A 191 -30.21 8.45 3.17
CA ILE A 191 -29.20 7.54 2.62
C ILE A 191 -29.83 6.70 1.50
N PRO A 192 -29.35 6.82 0.25
CA PRO A 192 -29.81 5.99 -0.85
C PRO A 192 -29.40 4.53 -0.63
N GLY A 193 -30.23 3.59 -1.10
CA GLY A 193 -29.89 2.17 -1.05
C GLY A 193 -28.60 1.81 -1.80
N SER A 194 -28.26 2.54 -2.87
CA SER A 194 -27.00 2.37 -3.60
C SER A 194 -25.78 2.69 -2.73
N PHE A 195 -25.84 3.73 -1.90
CA PHE A 195 -24.77 4.11 -0.98
C PHE A 195 -24.57 3.07 0.12
N TRP A 196 -25.66 2.55 0.69
CA TRP A 196 -25.60 1.48 1.68
C TRP A 196 -24.97 0.20 1.10
N TRP A 197 -25.38 -0.21 -0.10
CA TRP A 197 -24.79 -1.37 -0.77
C TRP A 197 -23.30 -1.17 -1.09
N LEU A 198 -22.90 0.03 -1.52
CA LEU A 198 -21.50 0.35 -1.77
C LEU A 198 -20.66 0.17 -0.51
N ALA A 199 -21.13 0.65 0.64
CA ALA A 199 -20.46 0.48 1.92
C ALA A 199 -20.35 -1.00 2.33
N ILE A 200 -21.44 -1.78 2.25
CA ILE A 200 -21.43 -3.20 2.62
C ILE A 200 -20.52 -4.02 1.69
N MET A 201 -20.55 -3.76 0.38
CA MET A 201 -19.67 -4.42 -0.57
C MET A 201 -18.20 -4.06 -0.31
N SER A 202 -17.91 -2.81 0.03
CA SER A 202 -16.55 -2.36 0.38
C SER A 202 -16.06 -3.00 1.69
N THR A 203 -16.92 -3.09 2.72
CA THR A 203 -16.65 -3.85 3.94
C THR A 203 -16.31 -5.31 3.61
N ALA A 204 -17.18 -5.99 2.88
CA ALA A 204 -17.04 -7.41 2.56
C ALA A 204 -15.79 -7.69 1.73
N TRP A 205 -15.55 -6.89 0.70
CA TRP A 205 -14.39 -7.00 -0.18
C TRP A 205 -13.09 -6.76 0.58
N ASN A 206 -13.02 -5.70 1.37
CA ASN A 206 -11.83 -5.36 2.14
C ASN A 206 -11.49 -6.43 3.19
N LEU A 207 -12.50 -6.97 3.89
CA LEU A 207 -12.32 -8.09 4.82
C LEU A 207 -11.86 -9.36 4.09
N PHE A 208 -12.48 -9.67 2.95
CA PHE A 208 -12.16 -10.84 2.15
C PHE A 208 -10.71 -10.82 1.67
N GLU A 209 -10.27 -9.74 1.02
CA GLU A 209 -8.91 -9.65 0.50
C GLU A 209 -7.86 -9.72 1.60
N GLN A 210 -8.08 -9.02 2.72
CA GLN A 210 -7.12 -9.05 3.82
C GLN A 210 -7.02 -10.43 4.47
N THR A 211 -8.16 -11.09 4.68
CA THR A 211 -8.20 -12.45 5.21
C THR A 211 -7.55 -13.44 4.25
N LEU A 212 -7.82 -13.31 2.94
CA LEU A 212 -7.24 -14.15 1.90
C LEU A 212 -5.72 -14.04 1.85
N ILE A 213 -5.19 -12.81 1.87
CA ILE A 213 -3.75 -12.55 1.85
C ILE A 213 -3.09 -13.07 3.13
N ALA A 214 -3.68 -12.80 4.29
CA ALA A 214 -3.19 -13.29 5.57
C ALA A 214 -3.01 -14.83 5.54
N ILE A 215 -4.06 -15.54 5.12
CA ILE A 215 -4.01 -17.00 5.03
C ILE A 215 -2.99 -17.44 3.99
N ALA A 216 -3.02 -16.89 2.78
CA ALA A 216 -2.13 -17.28 1.68
C ALA A 216 -0.64 -17.12 2.03
N PHE A 217 -0.27 -16.11 2.82
CA PHE A 217 1.11 -15.87 3.23
C PHE A 217 1.54 -16.72 4.45
N LEU A 218 0.62 -17.00 5.39
CA LEU A 218 0.95 -17.74 6.61
C LEU A 218 0.99 -19.26 6.40
N VAL A 219 0.20 -19.81 5.47
CA VAL A 219 0.21 -21.24 5.14
C VAL A 219 1.50 -21.66 4.40
N PRO A 220 1.84 -22.97 4.36
CA PRO A 220 2.97 -23.46 3.59
C PRO A 220 2.87 -23.10 2.11
N LYS A 221 4.00 -22.69 1.50
CA LYS A 221 4.09 -22.25 0.11
C LYS A 221 3.56 -23.28 -0.89
N ASP A 222 3.76 -24.56 -0.65
CA ASP A 222 3.36 -25.63 -1.56
C ASP A 222 1.86 -25.97 -1.52
N SER A 223 1.14 -25.45 -0.52
CA SER A 223 -0.31 -25.61 -0.39
C SER A 223 -1.06 -24.87 -1.48
N ARG A 224 -2.33 -25.24 -1.72
CA ARG A 224 -3.18 -24.58 -2.73
C ARG A 224 -3.31 -23.07 -2.47
N LEU A 225 -3.47 -22.69 -1.20
CA LEU A 225 -3.58 -21.27 -0.79
C LEU A 225 -2.22 -20.57 -0.81
N GLY A 226 -1.12 -21.26 -0.51
CA GLY A 226 0.23 -20.70 -0.64
C GLY A 226 0.59 -20.32 -2.08
N ARG A 227 0.06 -21.05 -3.08
CA ARG A 227 0.32 -20.78 -4.50
C ARG A 227 -0.36 -19.51 -5.02
N ILE A 228 -1.42 -19.02 -4.37
CA ILE A 228 -2.15 -17.83 -4.81
C ILE A 228 -1.67 -16.54 -4.14
N ARG A 229 -0.66 -16.59 -3.26
CA ARG A 229 -0.18 -15.43 -2.50
C ARG A 229 0.24 -14.25 -3.39
N ASP A 230 0.98 -14.52 -4.47
CA ASP A 230 1.45 -13.50 -5.39
C ASP A 230 0.30 -12.83 -6.15
N PRO A 231 -0.59 -13.58 -6.85
CA PRO A 231 -1.73 -12.97 -7.51
C PRO A 231 -2.69 -12.31 -6.50
N ALA A 232 -2.89 -12.86 -5.31
CA ALA A 232 -3.74 -12.24 -4.29
C ALA A 232 -3.19 -10.88 -3.84
N LEU A 233 -1.88 -10.78 -3.60
CA LEU A 233 -1.24 -9.52 -3.20
C LEU A 233 -1.29 -8.47 -4.32
N LEU A 234 -1.08 -8.89 -5.57
CA LEU A 234 -1.19 -8.00 -6.74
C LEU A 234 -2.62 -7.51 -6.95
N VAL A 235 -3.62 -8.40 -6.86
CA VAL A 235 -5.03 -8.04 -6.96
C VAL A 235 -5.40 -7.03 -5.88
N PHE A 236 -4.99 -7.25 -4.63
CA PHE A 236 -5.18 -6.28 -3.55
C PHE A 236 -4.57 -4.91 -3.86
N CYS A 237 -3.35 -4.88 -4.40
CA CYS A 237 -2.72 -3.61 -4.75
C CYS A 237 -3.54 -2.87 -5.83
N PHE A 238 -4.01 -3.58 -6.86
CA PHE A 238 -4.81 -2.94 -7.89
C PHE A 238 -6.23 -2.58 -7.44
N SER A 239 -6.86 -3.38 -6.58
CA SER A 239 -8.23 -3.14 -6.13
C SER A 239 -8.31 -2.00 -5.11
N ILE A 240 -7.45 -1.99 -4.10
CA ILE A 240 -7.50 -1.01 -3.02
C ILE A 240 -6.93 0.33 -3.46
N TYR A 241 -5.78 0.34 -4.14
CA TYR A 241 -5.14 1.60 -4.51
C TYR A 241 -5.78 2.27 -5.73
N ALA A 242 -6.61 1.56 -6.51
CA ALA A 242 -7.48 2.21 -7.48
C ALA A 242 -8.62 3.01 -6.82
N VAL A 243 -8.96 2.72 -5.56
CA VAL A 243 -9.98 3.46 -4.82
C VAL A 243 -9.34 4.55 -3.98
N VAL A 244 -8.41 4.19 -3.09
CA VAL A 244 -7.67 5.18 -2.27
C VAL A 244 -6.18 4.86 -2.24
N PRO A 245 -5.34 5.74 -2.81
CA PRO A 245 -3.91 5.51 -2.91
C PRO A 245 -3.20 5.78 -1.57
N VAL A 246 -3.04 4.74 -0.75
CA VAL A 246 -2.05 4.74 0.37
C VAL A 246 -0.73 4.15 -0.14
N VAL A 247 -0.06 4.91 -1.02
CA VAL A 247 1.02 4.38 -1.86
C VAL A 247 2.26 3.91 -1.10
N SER A 248 2.58 4.54 0.02
CA SER A 248 3.71 4.15 0.86
C SER A 248 3.56 2.70 1.35
N PHE A 249 2.38 2.31 1.81
CA PHE A 249 2.10 0.92 2.20
C PHE A 249 2.21 -0.03 0.98
N GLY A 250 1.66 0.38 -0.16
CA GLY A 250 1.68 -0.38 -1.41
C GLY A 250 3.08 -0.71 -1.89
N TRP A 251 3.96 0.28 -1.95
CA TRP A 251 5.34 0.09 -2.36
C TRP A 251 6.12 -0.84 -1.42
N ILE A 252 5.88 -0.78 -0.10
CA ILE A 252 6.52 -1.67 0.87
C ILE A 252 6.08 -3.13 0.64
N ILE A 253 4.78 -3.38 0.54
CA ILE A 253 4.27 -4.76 0.34
C ILE A 253 4.67 -5.32 -1.03
N LEU A 254 4.78 -4.49 -2.07
CA LEU A 254 5.29 -4.92 -3.38
C LEU A 254 6.79 -5.27 -3.31
N ALA A 255 7.60 -4.50 -2.58
CA ALA A 255 9.01 -4.83 -2.36
C ALA A 255 9.18 -6.16 -1.60
N MET A 256 8.36 -6.40 -0.56
CA MET A 256 8.30 -7.68 0.13
C MET A 256 7.80 -8.82 -0.77
N GLY A 257 6.81 -8.55 -1.62
CA GLY A 257 6.29 -9.47 -2.61
C GLY A 257 7.36 -9.96 -3.58
N VAL A 258 8.22 -9.04 -4.06
CA VAL A 258 9.41 -9.39 -4.85
C VAL A 258 10.38 -10.25 -4.04
N ALA A 259 10.68 -9.88 -2.79
CA ALA A 259 11.65 -10.61 -1.98
C ALA A 259 11.27 -12.10 -1.85
N GLN A 260 10.00 -12.40 -1.57
CA GLN A 260 9.50 -13.78 -1.39
C GLN A 260 9.09 -14.51 -2.68
N SER A 261 9.15 -13.82 -3.83
CA SER A 261 8.77 -14.39 -5.12
C SER A 261 9.63 -15.61 -5.46
N ASP A 262 8.99 -16.64 -6.02
CA ASP A 262 9.69 -17.88 -6.38
C ASP A 262 10.71 -17.65 -7.49
N GLU A 263 11.93 -18.18 -7.31
CA GLU A 263 12.94 -18.20 -8.37
C GLU A 263 12.49 -19.00 -9.60
N LYS A 264 11.58 -19.97 -9.41
CA LYS A 264 10.99 -20.76 -10.49
C LYS A 264 10.01 -19.97 -11.35
N SER A 265 9.51 -18.84 -10.88
CA SER A 265 8.57 -17.99 -11.62
C SER A 265 9.08 -16.54 -11.66
N PRO A 266 10.21 -16.27 -12.32
CA PRO A 266 10.78 -14.93 -12.34
C PRO A 266 9.85 -13.92 -13.04
N ALA A 267 8.91 -14.42 -13.86
CA ALA A 267 7.88 -13.62 -14.49
C ALA A 267 6.99 -12.84 -13.51
N ILE A 268 6.79 -13.35 -12.29
CA ILE A 268 5.97 -12.64 -11.30
C ILE A 268 6.61 -11.33 -10.82
N ARG A 269 7.94 -11.24 -10.89
CA ARG A 269 8.70 -10.03 -10.53
C ARG A 269 8.35 -8.87 -11.45
N TYR A 270 8.04 -9.14 -12.73
CA TYR A 270 7.55 -8.10 -13.63
C TYR A 270 6.26 -7.48 -13.15
N TRP A 271 5.33 -8.31 -12.66
CA TRP A 271 4.04 -7.82 -12.20
C TRP A 271 4.18 -6.97 -10.95
N TYR A 272 5.09 -7.33 -10.04
CA TYR A 272 5.41 -6.49 -8.89
C TYR A 272 6.05 -5.16 -9.28
N ILE A 273 7.04 -5.17 -10.18
CA ILE A 273 7.67 -3.92 -10.67
C ILE A 273 6.64 -3.07 -11.43
N PHE A 274 5.82 -3.71 -12.27
CA PHE A 274 4.77 -3.04 -13.02
C PHE A 274 3.76 -2.40 -12.07
N ALA A 275 3.25 -3.14 -11.08
CA ALA A 275 2.36 -2.59 -10.06
C ALA A 275 3.03 -1.43 -9.30
N PHE A 276 4.31 -1.56 -8.95
CA PHE A 276 5.08 -0.49 -8.27
C PHE A 276 5.10 0.79 -9.11
N ILE A 277 5.40 0.67 -10.40
CA ILE A 277 5.43 1.78 -11.35
C ILE A 277 4.04 2.37 -11.56
N VAL A 278 3.02 1.53 -11.75
CA VAL A 278 1.62 1.98 -11.90
C VAL A 278 1.18 2.78 -10.68
N LEU A 279 1.54 2.36 -9.46
CA LEU A 279 1.24 3.12 -8.25
C LEU A 279 1.93 4.50 -8.22
N ILE A 280 3.12 4.64 -8.79
CA ILE A 280 3.76 5.97 -8.93
C ILE A 280 2.91 6.85 -9.85
N PHE A 281 2.58 6.37 -11.05
CA PHE A 281 1.78 7.16 -12.00
C PHE A 281 0.38 7.46 -11.46
N TYR A 282 -0.23 6.53 -10.75
CA TYR A 282 -1.54 6.73 -10.18
C TYR A 282 -1.53 7.83 -9.10
N TYR A 283 -0.46 7.90 -8.31
CA TYR A 283 -0.31 8.89 -7.24
C TYR A 283 0.00 10.29 -7.74
N GLU A 284 0.84 10.41 -8.77
CA GLU A 284 1.35 11.71 -9.24
C GLU A 284 0.43 12.39 -10.26
N VAL A 285 -0.51 11.66 -10.85
CA VAL A 285 -1.43 12.20 -11.87
C VAL A 285 -2.75 12.61 -11.20
N PRO A 286 -3.20 13.87 -11.37
CA PRO A 286 -4.49 14.34 -10.82
C PRO A 286 -5.65 13.83 -11.70
N TRP A 287 -5.90 12.52 -11.66
CA TRP A 287 -6.92 11.85 -12.49
C TRP A 287 -8.31 12.49 -12.33
N ALA A 288 -8.64 12.86 -11.08
CA ALA A 288 -9.82 13.61 -10.70
C ALA A 288 -10.07 14.85 -11.58
N GLU A 289 -9.08 15.76 -11.59
CA GLU A 289 -9.14 17.01 -12.34
C GLU A 289 -9.19 16.76 -13.85
N LEU A 290 -8.44 15.78 -14.34
CA LEU A 290 -8.41 15.42 -15.76
C LEU A 290 -9.76 14.88 -16.26
N LEU A 291 -10.39 13.99 -15.49
CA LEU A 291 -11.71 13.43 -15.83
C LEU A 291 -12.79 14.50 -15.76
N ASN A 292 -12.74 15.39 -14.76
CA ASN A 292 -13.67 16.50 -14.63
C ASN A 292 -13.53 17.54 -15.76
N ALA A 293 -12.30 17.84 -16.21
CA ALA A 293 -12.05 18.71 -17.36
C ALA A 293 -12.64 18.11 -18.67
N GLU A 294 -12.46 16.81 -18.86
CA GLU A 294 -12.97 16.10 -20.04
C GLU A 294 -14.51 16.00 -20.04
N MET A 295 -15.11 15.72 -18.87
CA MET A 295 -16.57 15.67 -18.70
C MET A 295 -17.25 17.04 -18.80
N SER A 296 -16.57 18.12 -18.38
CA SER A 296 -17.10 19.49 -18.46
C SER A 296 -16.94 20.14 -19.84
N GLY A 297 -16.29 19.46 -20.79
CA GLY A 297 -16.07 19.98 -22.15
C GLY A 297 -15.15 21.22 -22.20
N GLN A 298 -14.38 21.46 -21.14
CA GLN A 298 -13.38 22.53 -21.08
C GLN A 298 -12.05 21.97 -21.59
N SER A 299 -11.93 21.79 -22.91
CA SER A 299 -10.65 21.52 -23.59
C SER A 299 -10.15 22.76 -24.31
#